data_AF-A0A7V1EDB5-F1
#
_entry.id   AF-A0A7V1EDB5-F1
#
_cell.length_a   1.000
_cell.length_b   1.000
_cell.length_c   1.000
_cell.angle_alpha   90.00
_cell.angle_beta   90.00
_cell.angle_gamma   90.00
#
_symmetry.space_group_name_H-M   'P 1'
#
loop_
_entity.id
_entity.type
_entity.pdbx_description
1 polymer ?
#
loop_
_entity_poly.entity_id
_entity_poly.type
_entity_poly.pdbx_seq_one_letter_code
_entity_poly.pdbx_strand_id
1 'polypeptide(L)'
;MRKLRFLFIIISFLVFILFSFSSGLAVVLIDSSTQTNTTYNRFLAGDLGFTKGGKNNRVFSITFGAAAGDSNLHYLNIEISSGGKTILSGNTDSLAYNTNYSAKTYWNYEILDELGGTFTVSRSGSEVRDKVLKTGEVPQGIYTVQIQLINSGTQAEVSTKTFTFTVVPASLHSIYPVNTSVTKSSMDFKWLSKELFDMRFHLFKDPGGRDEIRSGYRLPRSVNSGQSYDGSGIGSLLNDGSMYYWQIRGKITTTHGDELVKSPLNAFLYFE
;
A
#
# COMPACT_ATOMS: atom_id res chain seq x y z
N MET A 1 67.04 49.10 50.86
CA MET A 1 65.80 49.92 50.98
C MET A 1 65.23 50.18 49.59
N ARG A 2 63.93 49.89 49.35
CA ARG A 2 63.03 50.38 48.24
C ARG A 2 63.46 50.01 46.79
N LYS A 3 62.66 49.45 45.86
CA LYS A 3 61.22 49.21 45.58
C LYS A 3 61.16 48.02 44.57
N LEU A 4 60.32 46.99 44.71
CA LEU A 4 58.93 46.84 44.23
C LEU A 4 58.71 46.99 42.70
N ARG A 5 58.49 45.87 41.96
CA ARG A 5 57.24 45.49 41.23
C ARG A 5 57.44 44.72 39.89
N PHE A 6 56.43 43.88 39.61
CA PHE A 6 55.99 43.21 38.36
C PHE A 6 56.74 41.92 37.93
N LEU A 7 56.16 40.73 38.13
CA LEU A 7 55.08 40.06 37.36
C LEU A 7 55.57 39.50 36.02
N PHE A 8 55.67 38.17 35.89
CA PHE A 8 54.94 37.40 34.85
C PHE A 8 55.04 35.89 35.12
N ILE A 9 53.88 35.25 34.98
CA ILE A 9 53.57 33.84 35.18
C ILE A 9 53.90 33.08 33.90
N ILE A 10 54.64 31.97 33.99
CA ILE A 10 54.59 30.87 33.01
C ILE A 10 54.44 29.57 33.79
N ILE A 11 53.19 29.25 34.12
CA ILE A 11 52.79 27.89 34.47
C ILE A 11 52.62 27.17 33.13
N SER A 12 53.56 26.29 32.80
CA SER A 12 53.39 25.32 31.71
C SER A 12 52.27 24.37 32.10
N PHE A 13 51.07 24.68 31.60
CA PHE A 13 49.89 23.87 31.73
C PHE A 13 50.06 22.64 30.83
N LEU A 14 50.15 21.47 31.47
CA LEU A 14 50.00 20.17 30.87
C LEU A 14 48.62 20.13 30.19
N VAL A 15 48.58 20.38 28.88
CA VAL A 15 47.36 20.27 28.08
C VAL A 15 47.05 18.78 27.94
N PHE A 16 46.22 18.29 28.84
CA PHE A 16 45.40 17.09 28.63
C PHE A 16 44.51 17.37 27.42
N ILE A 17 44.96 17.00 26.22
CA ILE A 17 44.09 16.95 25.04
C ILE A 17 43.15 15.77 25.26
N LEU A 18 42.04 16.02 25.94
CA LEU A 18 40.81 15.27 25.74
C LEU A 18 40.42 15.48 24.28
N PHE A 19 40.88 14.59 23.41
CA PHE A 19 40.19 14.34 22.15
C PHE A 19 38.83 13.76 22.52
N SER A 20 37.86 14.65 22.75
CA SER A 20 36.45 14.33 22.59
C SER A 20 36.30 13.93 21.13
N PHE A 21 36.37 12.62 20.87
CA PHE A 21 35.73 12.07 19.69
C PHE A 21 34.25 12.44 19.83
N SER A 22 33.83 13.51 19.18
CA SER A 22 32.43 13.60 18.78
C SER A 22 32.23 12.46 17.81
N SER A 23 31.82 11.31 18.33
CA SER A 23 31.08 10.33 17.54
C SER A 23 29.93 11.12 16.95
N GLY A 24 30.10 11.56 15.70
CA GLY A 24 29.04 12.22 14.96
C GLY A 24 27.85 11.31 15.07
N LEU A 25 26.86 11.73 15.84
CA LEU A 25 25.55 11.10 15.89
C LEU A 25 25.08 11.13 14.44
N ALA A 26 25.22 9.99 13.76
CA ALA A 26 24.57 9.76 12.50
C ALA A 26 23.09 9.90 12.82
N VAL A 27 22.51 11.04 12.44
CA VAL A 27 21.09 11.26 12.59
C VAL A 27 20.45 10.21 11.70
N VAL A 28 19.94 9.14 12.32
CA VAL A 28 19.21 8.11 11.61
C VAL A 28 17.83 8.66 11.29
N LEU A 29 17.79 9.44 10.22
CA LEU A 29 16.55 9.87 9.60
C LEU A 29 16.07 8.71 8.74
N ILE A 30 14.88 8.19 9.06
CA ILE A 30 14.03 7.60 8.03
C ILE A 30 13.50 8.79 7.23
N ASP A 31 14.05 9.04 6.04
CA ASP A 31 13.48 10.04 5.12
C ASP A 31 12.49 9.34 4.18
N SER A 32 11.21 9.73 4.29
CA SER A 32 10.12 9.32 3.42
C SER A 32 9.87 10.43 2.40
N SER A 33 10.82 10.64 1.50
CA SER A 33 10.92 11.83 0.65
C SER A 33 9.83 11.95 -0.45
N THR A 34 8.82 11.06 -0.49
CA THR A 34 7.73 11.10 -1.48
C THR A 34 6.31 11.02 -0.89
N GLN A 35 6.12 11.23 0.41
CA GLN A 35 4.81 11.01 1.05
C GLN A 35 3.93 12.26 1.12
N THR A 36 3.21 12.54 0.04
CA THR A 36 1.92 13.24 0.12
C THR A 36 0.83 12.23 0.47
N ASN A 37 -0.04 12.54 1.44
CA ASN A 37 -1.30 11.82 1.75
C ASN A 37 -1.88 11.14 0.49
N THR A 38 -1.54 9.88 0.27
CA THR A 38 -1.76 9.23 -1.03
C THR A 38 -3.06 8.48 -0.99
N THR A 39 -3.85 8.62 -2.05
CA THR A 39 -5.14 7.93 -2.19
C THR A 39 -4.98 6.78 -3.17
N TYR A 40 -5.22 5.56 -2.71
CA TYR A 40 -5.13 4.32 -3.47
C TYR A 40 -6.54 3.80 -3.76
N ASN A 41 -6.85 3.48 -5.02
CA ASN A 41 -8.17 2.95 -5.41
C ASN A 41 -8.33 1.45 -5.15
N ARG A 42 -7.19 0.76 -5.07
CA ARG A 42 -7.05 -0.62 -4.65
C ARG A 42 -5.69 -0.73 -3.98
N PHE A 43 -5.61 -1.55 -2.94
CA PHE A 43 -4.39 -1.71 -2.18
C PHE A 43 -4.30 -3.16 -1.75
N LEU A 44 -3.37 -3.92 -2.32
CA LEU A 44 -3.24 -5.35 -2.04
C LEU A 44 -2.41 -5.57 -0.79
N ALA A 45 -2.62 -6.70 -0.14
CA ALA A 45 -1.77 -7.13 0.95
C ALA A 45 -0.31 -7.33 0.45
N GLY A 46 -0.14 -7.91 -0.74
CA GLY A 46 1.19 -8.02 -1.35
C GLY A 46 1.95 -6.69 -1.42
N ASP A 47 1.22 -5.57 -1.51
CA ASP A 47 1.76 -4.22 -1.61
C ASP A 47 2.24 -3.65 -0.28
N LEU A 48 1.89 -4.23 0.86
CA LEU A 48 2.49 -3.92 2.16
C LEU A 48 3.64 -4.87 2.51
N GLY A 49 4.05 -5.72 1.56
CA GLY A 49 5.00 -6.79 1.83
C GLY A 49 4.38 -8.00 2.53
N PHE A 50 3.04 -8.15 2.57
CA PHE A 50 2.43 -9.33 3.22
C PHE A 50 2.69 -10.65 2.46
N THR A 51 3.15 -10.61 1.21
CA THR A 51 3.47 -11.79 0.39
C THR A 51 4.66 -11.49 -0.52
N LYS A 52 5.58 -12.45 -0.64
CA LYS A 52 6.71 -12.37 -1.58
C LYS A 52 6.19 -12.13 -3.01
N GLY A 53 6.63 -11.06 -3.68
CA GLY A 53 6.25 -10.76 -5.06
C GLY A 53 5.42 -9.49 -5.32
N GLY A 54 5.22 -8.61 -4.32
CA GLY A 54 4.55 -7.31 -4.47
C GLY A 54 5.35 -6.23 -5.24
N LYS A 55 6.05 -6.62 -6.32
CA LYS A 55 7.14 -5.85 -6.96
C LYS A 55 6.74 -4.53 -7.62
N ASN A 56 5.46 -4.17 -7.63
CA ASN A 56 4.95 -3.06 -8.44
C ASN A 56 4.38 -1.89 -7.62
N ASN A 57 4.30 -1.98 -6.29
CA ASN A 57 3.62 -0.94 -5.49
C ASN A 57 4.56 -0.26 -4.49
N ARG A 58 4.90 1.00 -4.81
CA ARG A 58 5.79 1.90 -4.08
C ARG A 58 5.02 2.77 -3.09
N VAL A 59 4.52 2.14 -2.03
CA VAL A 59 3.68 2.80 -1.02
C VAL A 59 4.50 3.77 -0.18
N PHE A 60 5.69 3.34 0.22
CA PHE A 60 6.62 4.14 1.00
C PHE A 60 8.04 3.65 0.78
N SER A 61 8.99 4.56 0.98
CA SER A 61 10.40 4.25 1.05
C SER A 61 10.97 4.67 2.39
N ILE A 62 11.95 3.90 2.87
CA ILE A 62 12.76 4.21 4.04
C ILE A 62 14.17 4.49 3.54
N THR A 63 14.61 5.74 3.61
CA THR A 63 16.01 6.09 3.37
C THR A 63 16.74 6.16 4.69
N PHE A 64 17.87 5.49 4.81
CA PHE A 64 18.72 5.45 6.00
C PHE A 64 19.93 6.38 5.84
N GLY A 65 20.22 7.15 6.89
CA GLY A 65 21.43 7.96 6.96
C GLY A 65 22.70 7.10 6.91
N ALA A 66 23.78 7.67 6.38
CA ALA A 66 25.10 7.03 6.44
C ALA A 66 25.58 6.98 7.90
N ALA A 67 26.08 5.84 8.37
CA ALA A 67 26.75 5.74 9.66
C ALA A 67 27.96 4.81 9.57
N ALA A 68 29.11 5.40 9.22
CA ALA A 68 30.38 4.70 9.27
C ALA A 68 30.75 4.41 10.73
N GLY A 69 30.78 3.13 11.11
CA GLY A 69 31.23 2.69 12.44
C GLY A 69 30.14 2.25 13.41
N ASP A 70 28.86 2.43 13.09
CA ASP A 70 27.77 1.85 13.88
C ASP A 70 27.61 0.35 13.57
N SER A 71 28.28 -0.48 14.37
CA SER A 71 28.21 -1.94 14.28
C SER A 71 27.04 -2.54 15.08
N ASN A 72 26.23 -1.71 15.75
CA ASN A 72 25.11 -2.22 16.52
C ASN A 72 24.06 -2.84 15.60
N LEU A 73 23.45 -3.91 16.10
CA LEU A 73 22.34 -4.55 15.44
C LEU A 73 21.09 -3.70 15.60
N HIS A 74 20.38 -3.47 14.51
CA HIS A 74 19.12 -2.76 14.46
C HIS A 74 18.08 -3.60 13.73
N TYR A 75 16.82 -3.35 14.05
CA TYR A 75 15.71 -3.88 13.28
C TYR A 75 14.65 -2.79 13.10
N LEU A 76 13.83 -2.93 12.06
CA LEU A 76 12.64 -2.13 11.88
C LEU A 76 11.48 -2.83 12.59
N ASN A 77 10.78 -2.11 13.45
CA ASN A 77 9.41 -2.43 13.84
C ASN A 77 8.46 -1.69 12.90
N ILE A 78 7.54 -2.41 12.27
CA ILE A 78 6.52 -1.79 11.40
C ILE A 78 5.15 -2.19 11.92
N GLU A 79 4.31 -1.18 12.17
CA GLU A 79 2.92 -1.34 12.51
C GLU A 79 2.03 -0.65 11.48
N ILE A 80 0.96 -1.34 11.07
CA ILE A 80 -0.08 -0.79 10.22
C ILE A 80 -1.40 -0.87 10.98
N SER A 81 -2.06 0.27 11.15
CA SER A 81 -3.34 0.38 11.85
C SER A 81 -4.40 1.07 11.01
N SER A 82 -5.66 0.76 11.28
CA SER A 82 -6.81 1.50 10.75
C SER A 82 -7.87 1.63 11.83
N GLY A 83 -8.47 2.82 11.96
CA GLY A 83 -9.45 3.09 13.01
C GLY A 83 -8.93 2.83 14.43
N GLY A 84 -7.62 3.06 14.66
CA GLY A 84 -6.96 2.81 15.95
C GLY A 84 -6.71 1.33 16.27
N LYS A 85 -6.97 0.41 15.34
CA LYS A 85 -6.69 -1.01 15.51
C LYS A 85 -5.49 -1.42 14.68
N THR A 86 -4.49 -2.01 15.31
CA THR A 86 -3.38 -2.66 14.63
C THR A 86 -3.94 -3.79 13.75
N ILE A 87 -3.59 -3.77 12.48
CA ILE A 87 -3.93 -4.81 11.51
C ILE A 87 -2.71 -5.69 11.29
N LEU A 88 -1.55 -5.07 11.14
CA LEU A 88 -0.28 -5.75 10.98
C LEU A 88 0.73 -5.18 11.95
N SER A 89 1.52 -6.07 12.55
CA SER A 89 2.77 -5.66 13.17
C SER A 89 3.83 -6.73 13.01
N GLY A 90 5.08 -6.31 12.99
CA GLY A 90 6.21 -7.23 12.93
C GLY A 90 7.54 -6.51 12.92
N ASN A 91 8.59 -7.32 12.89
CA ASN A 91 9.97 -6.85 12.90
C ASN A 91 10.73 -7.43 11.71
N THR A 92 11.67 -6.66 11.16
CA THR A 92 12.73 -7.21 10.30
C THR A 92 13.72 -8.02 11.12
N ASP A 93 14.65 -8.71 10.47
CA ASP A 93 15.77 -9.32 11.18
C ASP A 93 16.68 -8.24 11.78
N SER A 94 17.36 -8.59 12.88
CA SER A 94 18.36 -7.72 13.50
C SER A 94 19.65 -7.76 12.69
N LEU A 95 20.02 -6.63 12.07
CA LEU A 95 21.16 -6.51 11.17
C LEU A 95 22.07 -5.34 11.57
N ALA A 96 23.38 -5.44 11.29
CA ALA A 96 24.32 -4.37 11.61
C ALA A 96 24.06 -3.11 10.77
N TYR A 97 24.00 -1.94 11.42
CA TYR A 97 23.62 -0.69 10.76
C TYR A 97 24.57 -0.30 9.62
N ASN A 98 25.87 -0.33 9.87
CA ASN A 98 26.93 0.04 8.92
C ASN A 98 27.00 -0.83 7.65
N THR A 99 26.24 -1.93 7.55
CA THR A 99 26.27 -2.84 6.39
C THR A 99 24.93 -2.90 5.68
N ASN A 100 23.86 -3.17 6.43
CA ASN A 100 22.56 -3.44 5.84
C ASN A 100 21.72 -2.18 5.71
N TYR A 101 21.88 -1.19 6.58
CA TYR A 101 21.03 0.00 6.58
C TYR A 101 21.74 1.22 5.97
N SER A 102 23.00 1.46 6.35
CA SER A 102 23.72 2.70 6.08
C SER A 102 23.69 3.14 4.62
N ALA A 103 23.20 4.36 4.39
CA ALA A 103 23.14 5.03 3.08
C ALA A 103 22.31 4.28 2.01
N LYS A 104 21.35 3.45 2.42
CA LYS A 104 20.45 2.74 1.51
C LYS A 104 19.01 3.26 1.60
N THR A 105 18.28 3.07 0.52
CA THR A 105 16.84 3.30 0.46
C THR A 105 16.15 1.98 0.15
N TYR A 106 15.11 1.67 0.90
CA TYR A 106 14.28 0.48 0.71
C TYR A 106 12.84 0.88 0.47
N TRP A 107 12.26 0.40 -0.63
CA TRP A 107 10.81 0.45 -0.80
C TRP A 107 10.14 -0.63 0.05
N ASN A 108 8.88 -0.40 0.42
CA ASN A 108 8.06 -1.35 1.17
C ASN A 108 8.10 -2.80 0.64
N TYR A 109 8.18 -3.01 -0.67
CA TYR A 109 8.25 -4.34 -1.29
C TYR A 109 9.64 -4.99 -1.19
N GLU A 110 10.69 -4.23 -0.87
CA GLU A 110 12.08 -4.69 -0.75
C GLU A 110 12.44 -5.05 0.69
N ILE A 111 11.73 -4.48 1.67
CA ILE A 111 12.07 -4.60 3.10
C ILE A 111 12.21 -6.06 3.53
N LEU A 112 11.25 -6.93 3.21
CA LEU A 112 11.32 -8.34 3.60
C LEU A 112 12.38 -9.14 2.83
N ASP A 113 12.56 -8.84 1.54
CA ASP A 113 13.51 -9.57 0.71
C ASP A 113 14.96 -9.21 1.08
N GLU A 114 15.21 -7.96 1.50
CA GLU A 114 16.54 -7.44 1.79
C GLU A 114 16.90 -7.44 3.29
N LEU A 115 15.91 -7.21 4.16
CA LEU A 115 16.11 -7.09 5.61
C LEU A 115 15.51 -8.27 6.40
N GLY A 116 14.80 -9.17 5.74
CA GLY A 116 14.21 -10.36 6.37
C GLY A 116 13.13 -10.04 7.41
N GLY A 117 12.90 -11.00 8.32
CA GLY A 117 11.96 -10.88 9.43
C GLY A 117 10.57 -11.48 9.23
N THR A 118 9.67 -11.16 10.15
CA THR A 118 8.34 -11.76 10.23
C THR A 118 7.28 -10.74 10.62
N PHE A 119 6.15 -10.80 9.91
CA PHE A 119 5.00 -9.93 10.15
C PHE A 119 3.78 -10.76 10.48
N THR A 120 3.06 -10.34 11.52
CA THR A 120 1.87 -11.03 12.02
C THR A 120 0.63 -10.16 11.86
N VAL A 121 -0.44 -10.77 11.36
CA VAL A 121 -1.74 -10.08 11.26
C VAL A 121 -2.45 -10.20 12.61
N SER A 122 -2.81 -9.06 13.20
CA SER A 122 -3.40 -9.01 14.55
C SER A 122 -4.79 -9.70 14.58
N ARG A 123 -5.17 -10.22 15.75
CA ARG A 123 -6.53 -10.78 15.99
C ARG A 123 -7.59 -9.69 16.14
N SER A 124 -7.22 -8.50 16.60
CA SER A 124 -8.13 -7.37 16.89
C SER A 124 -8.65 -6.68 15.61
N GLY A 125 -8.05 -6.96 14.46
CA GLY A 125 -8.51 -6.57 13.13
C GLY A 125 -9.20 -7.70 12.33
N SER A 126 -9.82 -8.70 12.98
CA SER A 126 -10.31 -9.93 12.33
C SER A 126 -11.12 -9.72 11.05
N GLU A 127 -12.00 -8.73 10.96
CA GLU A 127 -12.76 -8.47 9.72
C GLU A 127 -11.87 -7.95 8.57
N VAL A 128 -10.88 -7.11 8.88
CA VAL A 128 -9.91 -6.59 7.92
C VAL A 128 -8.94 -7.70 7.54
N ARG A 129 -8.42 -8.45 8.51
CA ARG A 129 -7.58 -9.62 8.30
C ARG A 129 -8.28 -10.66 7.45
N ASP A 130 -9.51 -11.03 7.78
CA ASP A 130 -10.23 -12.11 7.10
C ASP A 130 -10.60 -11.67 5.68
N LYS A 131 -10.89 -10.38 5.45
CA LYS A 131 -10.99 -9.82 4.09
C LYS A 131 -9.65 -9.87 3.37
N VAL A 132 -8.57 -9.36 3.98
CA VAL A 132 -7.20 -9.38 3.43
C VAL A 132 -6.74 -10.80 3.07
N LEU A 133 -6.98 -11.78 3.94
CA LEU A 133 -6.65 -13.19 3.70
C LEU A 133 -7.54 -13.82 2.62
N LYS A 134 -8.81 -13.42 2.53
CA LYS A 134 -9.78 -13.95 1.57
C LYS A 134 -9.65 -13.33 0.17
N THR A 135 -9.32 -12.05 0.08
CA THR A 135 -9.33 -11.28 -1.17
C THR A 135 -7.94 -10.86 -1.63
N GLY A 136 -6.94 -10.89 -0.74
CA GLY A 136 -5.63 -10.27 -0.98
C GLY A 136 -5.69 -8.74 -0.97
N GLU A 137 -6.81 -8.13 -0.56
CA GLU A 137 -7.06 -6.69 -0.62
C GLU A 137 -7.29 -6.10 0.76
N VAL A 138 -6.76 -4.90 0.95
CA VAL A 138 -7.01 -4.08 2.13
C VAL A 138 -8.34 -3.32 1.92
N PRO A 139 -9.28 -3.33 2.89
CA PRO A 139 -10.55 -2.62 2.78
C PRO A 139 -10.40 -1.11 2.55
N GLN A 140 -11.43 -0.46 2.03
CA GLN A 140 -11.52 1.01 2.03
C GLN A 140 -11.31 1.56 3.45
N GLY A 141 -10.52 2.62 3.56
CA GLY A 141 -10.29 3.31 4.83
C GLY A 141 -9.00 4.12 4.84
N ILE A 142 -8.77 4.82 5.94
CA ILE A 142 -7.49 5.45 6.22
C ILE A 142 -6.65 4.45 7.00
N TYR A 143 -5.41 4.30 6.59
CA TYR A 143 -4.41 3.46 7.21
C TYR A 143 -3.26 4.32 7.68
N THR A 144 -2.77 4.02 8.88
CA THR A 144 -1.59 4.62 9.45
C THR A 144 -0.49 3.57 9.45
N VAL A 145 0.68 3.93 8.92
CA VAL A 145 1.89 3.11 9.01
C VAL A 145 2.85 3.81 9.96
N GLN A 146 3.26 3.11 10.99
CA GLN A 146 4.31 3.50 11.90
C GLN A 146 5.53 2.61 11.65
N ILE A 147 6.69 3.22 11.53
CA ILE A 147 7.97 2.57 11.31
C ILE A 147 8.92 3.08 12.37
N GLN A 148 9.47 2.18 13.15
CA GLN A 148 10.44 2.48 14.20
C GLN A 148 11.74 1.75 13.88
N LEU A 149 12.86 2.45 13.94
CA LEU A 149 14.18 1.81 13.97
C LEU A 149 14.57 1.61 15.44
N ILE A 150 14.86 0.38 15.80
CA ILE A 150 15.18 0.00 17.18
C ILE A 150 16.59 -0.56 17.22
N ASN A 151 17.38 -0.11 18.20
CA ASN A 151 18.66 -0.74 18.52
C ASN A 151 18.38 -2.05 19.27
N SER A 152 18.76 -3.18 18.67
CA SER A 152 18.45 -4.52 19.18
C SER A 152 19.13 -4.80 20.53
N GLY A 153 20.28 -4.17 20.81
CA GLY A 153 21.01 -4.39 22.06
C GLY A 153 20.38 -3.67 23.25
N THR A 154 19.94 -2.44 23.06
CA THR A 154 19.36 -1.60 24.12
C THR A 154 17.83 -1.61 24.14
N GLN A 155 17.21 -2.12 23.08
CA GLN A 155 15.77 -1.98 22.80
C GLN A 155 15.30 -0.51 22.76
N ALA A 156 16.24 0.43 22.59
CA ALA A 156 15.93 1.84 22.50
C ALA A 156 15.43 2.18 21.09
N GLU A 157 14.34 2.93 21.02
CA GLU A 157 13.91 3.57 19.79
C GLU A 157 14.95 4.60 19.35
N VAL A 158 15.48 4.43 18.15
CA VAL A 158 16.45 5.35 17.53
C VAL A 158 15.71 6.42 16.73
N SER A 159 14.64 6.03 16.04
CA SER A 159 13.87 6.91 15.16
C SER A 159 12.49 6.34 14.91
N THR A 160 11.49 7.20 14.78
CA THR A 160 10.12 6.84 14.40
C THR A 160 9.63 7.72 13.28
N LYS A 161 8.93 7.10 12.32
CA LYS A 161 8.13 7.79 11.31
C LYS A 161 6.74 7.23 11.23
N THR A 162 5.80 8.14 11.02
CA THR A 162 4.39 7.82 10.87
C THR A 162 3.86 8.54 9.66
N PHE A 163 3.10 7.83 8.83
CA PHE A 163 2.38 8.41 7.72
C PHE A 163 1.04 7.73 7.51
N THR A 164 0.19 8.37 6.73
CA THR A 164 -1.14 7.85 6.42
C THR A 164 -1.31 7.69 4.93
N PHE A 165 -2.10 6.69 4.55
CA PHE A 165 -2.63 6.55 3.21
C PHE A 165 -4.11 6.22 3.27
N THR A 166 -4.84 6.62 2.23
CA THR A 166 -6.27 6.36 2.12
C THR A 166 -6.49 5.34 1.03
N VAL A 167 -7.15 4.22 1.35
CA VAL A 167 -7.72 3.32 0.34
C VAL A 167 -9.13 3.79 0.07
N VAL A 168 -9.39 4.33 -1.11
CA VAL A 168 -10.74 4.62 -1.60
C VAL A 168 -11.28 3.39 -2.32
N PRO A 169 -12.60 3.18 -2.31
CA PRO A 169 -13.16 2.07 -3.06
C PRO A 169 -12.99 2.41 -4.54
N ALA A 170 -12.57 1.44 -5.33
CA ALA A 170 -12.78 1.49 -6.76
C ALA A 170 -14.29 1.68 -7.00
N SER A 171 -14.68 2.86 -7.47
CA SER A 171 -16.08 3.26 -7.59
C SER A 171 -16.77 2.64 -8.82
N LEU A 172 -16.49 1.38 -9.13
CA LEU A 172 -17.16 0.65 -10.20
C LEU A 172 -18.30 -0.18 -9.62
N HIS A 173 -19.51 0.36 -9.66
CA HIS A 173 -20.71 -0.27 -9.15
C HIS A 173 -21.64 -0.62 -10.31
N SER A 174 -21.99 -1.89 -10.43
CA SER A 174 -23.10 -2.31 -11.28
C SER A 174 -24.42 -1.89 -10.64
N ILE A 175 -25.31 -1.30 -11.43
CA ILE A 175 -26.64 -0.84 -11.00
C ILE A 175 -27.71 -1.82 -11.47
N TYR A 176 -27.66 -2.23 -12.74
CA TYR A 176 -28.70 -3.05 -13.35
C TYR A 176 -28.15 -3.78 -14.59
N PRO A 177 -28.57 -5.02 -14.87
CA PRO A 177 -29.37 -5.90 -14.02
C PRO A 177 -28.55 -6.53 -12.89
N VAL A 178 -29.08 -6.58 -11.67
CA VAL A 178 -28.43 -7.25 -10.53
C VAL A 178 -29.47 -8.11 -9.82
N ASN A 179 -29.27 -9.43 -9.84
CA ASN A 179 -30.16 -10.44 -9.28
C ASN A 179 -31.64 -10.24 -9.69
N THR A 180 -31.85 -9.93 -10.96
CA THR A 180 -33.17 -9.61 -11.53
C THR A 180 -33.37 -10.31 -12.86
N SER A 181 -34.59 -10.28 -13.36
CA SER A 181 -34.95 -10.82 -14.67
C SER A 181 -35.00 -9.70 -15.71
N VAL A 182 -34.53 -9.97 -16.92
CA VAL A 182 -34.56 -9.02 -18.04
C VAL A 182 -35.06 -9.70 -19.30
N THR A 183 -35.76 -8.94 -20.13
CA THR A 183 -36.08 -9.35 -21.49
C THR A 183 -35.13 -8.71 -22.49
N LYS A 184 -35.18 -9.16 -23.74
CA LYS A 184 -34.42 -8.54 -24.84
C LYS A 184 -34.65 -7.02 -24.94
N SER A 185 -35.88 -6.56 -24.75
CA SER A 185 -36.24 -5.13 -24.84
C SER A 185 -35.89 -4.34 -23.58
N SER A 186 -35.73 -4.99 -22.43
CA SER A 186 -35.37 -4.33 -21.16
C SER A 186 -33.90 -4.50 -20.77
N MET A 187 -33.08 -5.13 -21.63
CA MET A 187 -31.68 -5.42 -21.34
C MET A 187 -30.83 -4.17 -21.52
N ASP A 188 -30.62 -3.44 -20.44
CA ASP A 188 -29.78 -2.24 -20.39
C ASP A 188 -28.79 -2.37 -19.23
N PHE A 189 -27.50 -2.45 -19.51
CA PHE A 189 -26.48 -2.64 -18.48
C PHE A 189 -26.05 -1.28 -17.93
N LYS A 190 -26.36 -0.99 -16.67
CA LYS A 190 -26.09 0.30 -16.01
C LYS A 190 -25.02 0.18 -14.95
N TRP A 191 -24.12 1.16 -14.90
CA TRP A 191 -23.08 1.23 -13.88
C TRP A 191 -22.74 2.66 -13.45
N LEU A 192 -22.17 2.76 -12.26
CA LEU A 192 -21.46 3.95 -11.78
C LEU A 192 -19.97 3.65 -11.85
N SER A 193 -19.21 4.60 -12.38
CA SER A 193 -17.76 4.60 -12.40
C SER A 193 -17.28 6.03 -12.15
N LYS A 194 -16.27 6.21 -11.31
CA LYS A 194 -15.53 7.48 -11.20
C LYS A 194 -14.10 7.25 -11.64
N GLU A 195 -13.58 8.16 -12.47
CA GLU A 195 -12.16 8.21 -12.85
C GLU A 195 -11.61 6.94 -13.55
N LEU A 196 -12.49 6.13 -14.16
CA LEU A 196 -12.10 4.95 -14.94
C LEU A 196 -11.98 5.25 -16.44
N PHE A 197 -10.99 4.63 -17.08
CA PHE A 197 -10.80 4.60 -18.53
C PHE A 197 -10.57 3.16 -19.02
N ASP A 198 -10.45 2.97 -20.35
CA ASP A 198 -10.31 1.63 -20.99
C ASP A 198 -11.37 0.63 -20.48
N MET A 199 -12.60 1.13 -20.26
CA MET A 199 -13.66 0.32 -19.69
C MET A 199 -14.16 -0.71 -20.70
N ARG A 200 -14.49 -1.90 -20.20
CA ARG A 200 -14.89 -3.06 -20.99
C ARG A 200 -16.02 -3.79 -20.31
N PHE A 201 -17.03 -4.12 -21.10
CA PHE A 201 -18.13 -5.00 -20.69
C PHE A 201 -17.76 -6.46 -20.94
N HIS A 202 -18.09 -7.31 -19.98
CA HIS A 202 -17.84 -8.74 -20.00
C HIS A 202 -19.11 -9.49 -19.56
N LEU A 203 -19.47 -10.54 -20.29
CA LEU A 203 -20.66 -11.38 -20.05
C LEU A 203 -20.28 -12.86 -20.02
N PHE A 204 -20.80 -13.60 -19.04
CA PHE A 204 -20.41 -14.97 -18.71
C PHE A 204 -21.62 -15.88 -18.50
N LYS A 205 -21.42 -17.18 -18.72
CA LYS A 205 -22.38 -18.25 -18.39
C LYS A 205 -22.21 -18.77 -16.97
N ASP A 206 -21.03 -18.62 -16.38
CA ASP A 206 -20.72 -19.18 -15.07
C ASP A 206 -20.50 -18.11 -13.98
N PRO A 207 -20.86 -18.40 -12.72
CA PRO A 207 -20.66 -17.49 -11.59
C PRO A 207 -19.17 -17.31 -11.23
N GLY A 208 -18.25 -18.06 -11.83
CA GLY A 208 -16.82 -17.90 -11.66
C GLY A 208 -16.17 -16.92 -12.64
N GLY A 209 -16.91 -16.45 -13.66
CA GLY A 209 -16.39 -15.53 -14.68
C GLY A 209 -15.31 -16.14 -15.58
N ARG A 210 -15.42 -17.44 -15.88
CA ARG A 210 -14.46 -18.23 -16.69
C ARG A 210 -14.97 -18.54 -18.09
N ASP A 211 -16.27 -18.74 -18.25
CA ASP A 211 -16.95 -19.05 -19.51
C ASP A 211 -17.60 -17.79 -20.08
N GLU A 212 -16.79 -17.02 -20.82
CA GLU A 212 -17.15 -15.71 -21.36
C GLU A 212 -17.89 -15.82 -22.70
N ILE A 213 -19.12 -15.31 -22.76
CA ILE A 213 -19.96 -15.24 -23.97
C ILE A 213 -19.52 -14.10 -24.87
N ARG A 214 -19.18 -12.96 -24.25
CA ARG A 214 -18.79 -11.75 -24.96
C ARG A 214 -17.66 -11.05 -24.23
N SER A 215 -16.51 -11.00 -24.88
CA SER A 215 -15.31 -10.38 -24.34
C SER A 215 -15.17 -8.93 -24.76
N GLY A 216 -15.00 -8.05 -23.79
CA GLY A 216 -14.22 -6.84 -23.99
C GLY A 216 -14.84 -5.76 -24.87
N TYR A 217 -16.17 -5.65 -24.94
CA TYR A 217 -16.80 -4.56 -25.68
C TYR A 217 -16.40 -3.23 -25.01
N ARG A 218 -15.69 -2.38 -25.76
CA ARG A 218 -15.15 -1.13 -25.24
C ARG A 218 -16.31 -0.19 -24.92
N LEU A 219 -16.41 0.18 -23.66
CA LEU A 219 -17.39 1.13 -23.17
C LEU A 219 -16.83 2.56 -23.32
N PRO A 220 -17.69 3.56 -23.55
CA PRO A 220 -17.26 4.95 -23.60
C PRO A 220 -16.55 5.36 -22.31
N ARG A 221 -15.58 6.28 -22.41
CA ARG A 221 -14.88 6.83 -21.24
C ARG A 221 -15.90 7.56 -20.36
N SER A 222 -15.92 7.24 -19.06
CA SER A 222 -16.86 7.86 -18.13
C SER A 222 -16.46 9.32 -17.88
N VAL A 223 -17.43 10.24 -18.00
CA VAL A 223 -17.23 11.69 -17.76
C VAL A 223 -18.17 12.23 -16.67
N ASN A 224 -18.48 11.41 -15.66
CA ASN A 224 -19.36 11.66 -14.50
C ASN A 224 -20.79 11.08 -14.62
N SER A 225 -21.14 10.23 -13.63
CA SER A 225 -22.47 9.66 -13.28
C SER A 225 -23.20 8.80 -14.34
N GLY A 226 -23.89 7.77 -13.85
CA GLY A 226 -24.87 6.91 -14.54
C GLY A 226 -24.58 6.59 -16.01
N GLN A 227 -23.77 5.57 -16.26
CA GLN A 227 -23.51 5.08 -17.62
C GLN A 227 -24.38 3.87 -17.92
N SER A 228 -24.76 3.70 -19.19
CA SER A 228 -25.56 2.57 -19.64
C SER A 228 -25.04 1.99 -20.96
N TYR A 229 -25.38 0.74 -21.21
CA TYR A 229 -25.05 0.01 -22.42
C TYR A 229 -26.27 -0.81 -22.83
N ASP A 230 -26.85 -0.44 -23.97
CA ASP A 230 -27.96 -1.18 -24.56
C ASP A 230 -27.48 -2.59 -24.95
N GLY A 231 -28.01 -3.57 -24.22
CA GLY A 231 -27.73 -4.99 -24.38
C GLY A 231 -28.72 -5.71 -25.29
N SER A 232 -29.71 -5.03 -25.87
CA SER A 232 -30.76 -5.67 -26.68
C SER A 232 -30.20 -6.55 -27.82
N GLY A 233 -29.08 -6.14 -28.43
CA GLY A 233 -28.37 -6.93 -29.45
C GLY A 233 -27.73 -8.22 -28.93
N ILE A 234 -27.43 -8.30 -27.62
CA ILE A 234 -26.88 -9.49 -26.96
C ILE A 234 -27.94 -10.57 -26.79
N GLY A 235 -29.24 -10.22 -26.71
CA GLY A 235 -30.30 -11.20 -26.49
C GLY A 235 -30.27 -12.38 -27.47
N SER A 236 -29.81 -12.15 -28.72
CA SER A 236 -29.61 -13.21 -29.72
C SER A 236 -28.57 -14.28 -29.36
N LEU A 237 -27.72 -14.03 -28.37
CA LEU A 237 -26.67 -14.93 -27.88
C LEU A 237 -27.11 -15.68 -26.61
N LEU A 238 -28.29 -15.37 -26.07
CA LEU A 238 -28.77 -15.87 -24.80
C LEU A 238 -29.95 -16.82 -25.00
N ASN A 239 -29.91 -17.93 -24.28
CA ASN A 239 -31.03 -18.85 -24.17
C ASN A 239 -32.06 -18.34 -23.16
N ASP A 240 -33.34 -18.44 -23.51
CA ASP A 240 -34.49 -18.17 -22.65
C ASP A 240 -34.43 -18.98 -21.33
N GLY A 241 -34.90 -18.38 -20.23
CA GLY A 241 -34.91 -18.97 -18.90
C GLY A 241 -33.55 -19.25 -18.28
N SER A 242 -32.45 -18.72 -18.85
CA SER A 242 -31.08 -19.02 -18.41
C SER A 242 -30.46 -17.87 -17.60
N MET A 243 -29.67 -18.23 -16.59
CA MET A 243 -28.93 -17.28 -15.76
C MET A 243 -27.59 -16.91 -16.39
N TYR A 244 -27.27 -15.62 -16.36
CA TYR A 244 -26.04 -15.06 -16.89
C TYR A 244 -25.40 -14.12 -15.88
N TYR A 245 -24.12 -13.84 -16.08
CA TYR A 245 -23.32 -13.03 -15.18
C TYR A 245 -22.58 -11.97 -15.96
N TRP A 246 -22.50 -10.74 -15.46
CA TRP A 246 -21.77 -9.67 -16.13
C TRP A 246 -20.88 -8.89 -15.17
N GLN A 247 -19.82 -8.32 -15.72
CA GLN A 247 -18.84 -7.52 -15.02
C GLN A 247 -18.35 -6.42 -15.94
N ILE A 248 -18.05 -5.26 -15.35
CA ILE A 248 -17.27 -4.23 -16.03
C ILE A 248 -15.84 -4.29 -15.51
N ARG A 249 -14.90 -4.09 -16.43
CA ARG A 249 -13.50 -3.87 -16.11
C ARG A 249 -13.12 -2.50 -16.59
N GLY A 250 -12.19 -1.84 -15.91
CA GLY A 250 -11.64 -0.56 -16.33
C GLY A 250 -10.26 -0.38 -15.76
N LYS A 251 -9.63 0.73 -16.09
CA LYS A 251 -8.36 1.12 -15.52
C LYS A 251 -8.50 2.44 -14.80
N ILE A 252 -7.70 2.62 -13.75
CA ILE A 252 -7.53 3.90 -13.08
C ILE A 252 -6.05 4.26 -13.08
N THR A 253 -5.74 5.54 -13.24
CA THR A 253 -4.37 6.02 -13.15
C THR A 253 -4.08 6.33 -11.69
N THR A 254 -3.10 5.64 -11.14
CA THR A 254 -2.58 5.88 -9.79
C THR A 254 -1.23 6.60 -9.88
N THR A 255 -0.67 6.97 -8.74
CA THR A 255 0.67 7.54 -8.62
C THR A 255 1.78 6.59 -9.08
N HIS A 256 1.46 5.32 -9.36
CA HIS A 256 2.42 4.27 -9.70
C HIS A 256 2.12 3.57 -11.04
N GLY A 257 1.10 4.03 -11.77
CA GLY A 257 0.74 3.51 -13.08
C GLY A 257 -0.75 3.21 -13.22
N ASP A 258 -1.11 2.56 -14.33
CA ASP A 258 -2.49 2.21 -14.61
C ASP A 258 -2.84 0.85 -13.98
N GLU A 259 -3.87 0.83 -13.14
CA GLU A 259 -4.31 -0.39 -12.42
C GLU A 259 -5.67 -0.89 -12.92
N LEU A 260 -5.79 -2.22 -13.05
CA LEU A 260 -7.05 -2.86 -13.42
C LEU A 260 -8.04 -2.88 -12.26
N VAL A 261 -9.22 -2.32 -12.51
CA VAL A 261 -10.39 -2.31 -11.62
C VAL A 261 -11.47 -3.21 -12.22
N LYS A 262 -12.17 -3.96 -11.36
CA LYS A 262 -13.29 -4.82 -11.76
C LYS A 262 -14.51 -4.55 -10.88
N SER A 263 -15.71 -4.53 -11.46
CA SER A 263 -16.96 -4.54 -10.70
C SER A 263 -17.16 -5.92 -10.06
N PRO A 264 -18.08 -6.04 -9.08
CA PRO A 264 -18.65 -7.35 -8.74
C PRO A 264 -19.17 -8.05 -10.00
N LEU A 265 -19.18 -9.38 -9.96
CA LEU A 265 -19.86 -10.18 -10.97
C LEU A 265 -21.35 -10.25 -10.59
N ASN A 266 -22.24 -9.78 -11.46
CA ASN A 266 -23.66 -9.66 -11.16
C ASN A 266 -24.49 -10.62 -11.99
N ALA A 267 -25.40 -11.32 -11.34
CA ALA A 267 -26.28 -12.26 -12.01
C ALA A 267 -27.52 -11.56 -12.58
N PHE A 268 -28.07 -12.11 -13.66
CA PHE A 268 -29.43 -11.82 -14.12
C PHE A 268 -30.01 -13.05 -14.81
N LEU A 269 -31.34 -13.15 -14.82
CA LEU A 269 -32.08 -14.18 -15.53
C LEU A 269 -32.60 -13.57 -16.84
N TYR A 270 -32.34 -14.23 -17.96
CA TYR A 270 -32.81 -13.76 -19.26
C TYR A 270 -34.11 -14.47 -19.67
N PHE A 271 -35.06 -13.69 -20.18
CA PHE A 271 -36.27 -14.21 -20.82
C PHE A 271 -36.47 -13.58 -22.20
N GLU A 272 -37.05 -14.30 -23.16
CA GLU A 272 -37.43 -13.75 -24.47
C GLU A 272 -38.93 -13.50 -24.61
#